data_AF-A0A068VF97-F1
#
_entry.id   AF-A0A068VF97-F1
#
_cell.length_a   1.000
_cell.length_b   1.000
_cell.length_c   1.000
_cell.angle_alpha   90.00
_cell.angle_beta   90.00
_cell.angle_gamma   90.00
#
_symmetry.space_group_name_H-M   'P 1'
#
loop_
_entity.id
_entity.type
_entity.pdbx_description
1 polymer ?
#
loop_
_entity_poly.entity_id
_entity_poly.type
_entity_poly.pdbx_seq_one_letter_code
_entity_poly.pdbx_strand_id
1 'polypeptide(L)'
;MSQIAMTNSEEHVKLEAVSIMNMILISSTVYSEREKFAADPVFQCISQLLRKETGLCLRKEAVNLLYQLFNCPKVTAAFCMENGEAAVSAELDAKTYPSFREFNAIMDGLVECVTCTGNSTKELKLRRCAVTVLAFIASLGKPGLGIILNHRLPERTNILASILESLASDVNLGPLDSAQSVEVFRERTLVIREALILLNRLVSHPQFSTAVLQALTSGREVTSLTIDVAKRLSHKGKFLWQDDSITKQIRESEIVELARVFKRRVFTFLGDGVS
;
A
#
# COMPACT_ATOMS: atom_id res chain seq x y z
N MET A 1 -12.35 20.80 9.61
CA MET A 1 -12.63 19.75 8.59
C MET A 1 -12.63 18.36 9.19
N SER A 2 -11.59 17.90 9.90
CA SER A 2 -11.57 16.57 10.54
C SER A 2 -12.79 16.30 11.42
N GLN A 3 -13.21 17.28 12.24
CA GLN A 3 -14.42 17.15 13.05
C GLN A 3 -15.68 16.94 12.20
N ILE A 4 -15.82 17.68 11.09
CA ILE A 4 -16.96 17.55 10.17
C ILE A 4 -16.96 16.15 9.54
N ALA A 5 -15.80 15.66 9.10
CA ALA A 5 -15.67 14.32 8.53
C ALA A 5 -16.01 13.20 9.53
N MET A 6 -15.70 13.40 10.82
CA MET A 6 -15.99 12.40 11.86
C MET A 6 -17.45 12.43 12.34
N THR A 7 -18.05 13.60 12.51
CA THR A 7 -19.36 13.72 13.17
C THR A 7 -20.56 13.70 12.24
N ASN A 8 -20.38 14.04 10.97
CA ASN A 8 -21.49 14.09 10.04
C ASN A 8 -22.01 12.67 9.73
N SER A 9 -23.29 12.52 9.37
CA SER A 9 -23.87 11.25 8.93
C SER A 9 -23.78 11.07 7.41
N GLU A 10 -23.77 12.17 6.66
CA GLU A 10 -23.84 12.19 5.20
C GLU A 10 -22.45 12.01 4.57
N GLU A 11 -22.28 10.93 3.81
CA GLU A 11 -20.98 10.57 3.21
C GLU A 11 -20.43 11.66 2.29
N HIS A 12 -21.29 12.35 1.52
CA HIS A 12 -20.86 13.41 0.61
C HIS A 12 -20.29 14.62 1.36
N VAL A 13 -20.85 14.97 2.54
CA VAL A 13 -20.31 16.05 3.39
C VAL A 13 -18.95 15.66 3.95
N LYS A 14 -18.78 14.39 4.37
CA LYS A 14 -17.48 13.87 4.79
C LYS A 14 -16.46 13.93 3.66
N LEU A 15 -16.86 13.50 2.46
CA LEU A 15 -16.02 13.51 1.27
C LEU A 15 -15.55 14.91 0.91
N GLU A 16 -16.44 15.90 0.95
CA GLU A 16 -16.08 17.30 0.69
C GLU A 16 -15.09 17.82 1.75
N ALA A 17 -15.36 17.55 3.03
CA ALA A 17 -14.47 17.97 4.11
C ALA A 17 -13.04 17.39 3.96
N VAL A 18 -12.92 16.12 3.55
CA VAL A 18 -11.61 15.48 3.31
C VAL A 18 -10.97 16.00 2.03
N SER A 19 -11.75 16.23 0.98
CA SER A 19 -11.27 16.80 -0.28
C SER A 19 -10.69 18.21 -0.07
N ILE A 20 -11.34 19.04 0.75
CA ILE A 20 -10.82 20.36 1.14
C ILE A 20 -9.48 20.22 1.90
N MET A 21 -9.37 19.27 2.84
CA MET A 21 -8.10 19.01 3.54
C MET A 21 -6.99 18.63 2.56
N ASN A 22 -7.28 17.74 1.61
CA ASN A 22 -6.34 17.36 0.55
C ASN A 22 -5.92 18.55 -0.30
N MET A 23 -6.86 19.41 -0.73
CA MET A 23 -6.54 20.60 -1.50
C MET A 23 -5.62 21.55 -0.74
N ILE A 24 -5.87 21.78 0.55
CA ILE A 24 -5.01 22.64 1.38
C ILE A 24 -3.59 22.07 1.45
N LEU A 25 -3.43 20.77 1.71
CA LEU A 25 -2.11 20.15 1.78
C LEU A 25 -1.35 20.15 0.45
N ILE A 26 -2.06 19.92 -0.66
CA ILE A 26 -1.48 19.97 -2.00
C ILE A 26 -1.01 21.40 -2.32
N SER A 27 -1.79 22.41 -1.96
CA SER A 27 -1.43 23.83 -2.16
C SER A 27 -0.30 24.31 -1.26
N SER A 28 -0.06 23.61 -0.15
CA SER A 28 0.99 23.95 0.82
C SER A 28 2.35 23.48 0.29
N THR A 29 3.19 24.42 -0.16
CA THR A 29 4.54 24.14 -0.68
C THR A 29 5.59 24.02 0.42
N VAL A 30 5.31 24.53 1.61
CA VAL A 30 6.23 24.55 2.75
C VAL A 30 5.89 23.42 3.72
N TYR A 31 6.88 22.60 4.08
CA TYR A 31 6.68 21.46 5.00
C TYR A 31 6.12 21.87 6.37
N SER A 32 6.49 23.05 6.89
CA SER A 32 5.98 23.58 8.16
C SER A 32 4.47 23.86 8.14
N GLU A 33 3.90 24.19 6.98
CA GLU A 33 2.45 24.37 6.86
C GLU A 33 1.72 23.02 6.87
N ARG A 34 2.31 21.99 6.25
CA ARG A 34 1.77 20.62 6.29
C ARG A 34 1.85 20.01 7.68
N GLU A 35 2.91 20.31 8.43
CA GLU A 35 3.09 19.86 9.82
C GLU A 35 1.91 20.28 10.71
N LYS A 36 1.31 21.45 10.49
CA LYS A 36 0.13 21.91 11.26
C LYS A 36 -1.09 21.01 11.10
N PHE A 37 -1.14 20.21 10.03
CA PHE A 37 -2.21 19.24 9.78
C PHE A 37 -1.91 17.86 10.36
N ALA A 38 -0.74 17.65 10.96
CA ALA A 38 -0.35 16.37 11.54
C ALA A 38 -0.90 16.14 12.96
N ALA A 39 -1.89 16.93 13.40
CA ALA A 39 -2.47 16.78 14.73
C ALA A 39 -3.20 15.44 14.92
N ASP A 40 -3.20 14.91 16.15
CA ASP A 40 -3.83 13.64 16.51
C ASP A 40 -5.29 13.48 16.00
N PRO A 41 -6.19 14.50 16.10
CA PRO A 41 -7.56 14.38 15.56
C PRO A 41 -7.62 14.12 14.05
N VAL A 42 -6.61 14.52 13.29
CA VAL A 42 -6.52 14.25 11.85
C VAL A 42 -6.19 12.78 11.61
N PHE A 43 -5.25 12.21 12.36
CA PHE A 43 -4.94 10.79 12.27
C PHE A 43 -6.05 9.89 12.79
N GLN A 44 -6.74 10.29 13.86
CA GLN A 44 -7.97 9.63 14.31
C GLN A 44 -9.02 9.61 13.20
N CYS A 45 -9.25 10.75 12.56
CA CYS A 45 -10.14 10.85 11.40
C CYS A 45 -9.71 9.89 10.28
N ILE A 46 -8.43 9.91 9.86
CA ILE A 46 -7.91 9.00 8.82
C ILE A 46 -8.14 7.53 9.21
N SER A 47 -7.81 7.14 10.44
CA SER A 47 -7.98 5.75 10.90
C SER A 47 -9.43 5.26 10.84
N GLN A 48 -10.41 6.15 11.11
CA GLN A 48 -11.83 5.83 11.00
C GLN A 48 -12.27 5.73 9.55
N LEU A 49 -11.80 6.66 8.71
CA LEU A 49 -12.17 6.72 7.30
C LEU A 49 -11.55 5.60 6.46
N LEU A 50 -10.46 4.97 6.89
CA LEU A 50 -9.83 3.86 6.17
C LEU A 50 -10.54 2.52 6.36
N ARG A 51 -11.40 2.39 7.37
CA ARG A 51 -12.12 1.14 7.68
C ARG A 51 -12.97 0.66 6.52
N LYS A 52 -13.08 -0.65 6.36
CA LYS A 52 -13.83 -1.32 5.29
C LYS A 52 -15.30 -0.89 5.16
N GLU A 53 -15.94 -0.46 6.24
CA GLU A 53 -17.35 0.00 6.21
C GLU A 53 -17.52 1.38 5.56
N THR A 54 -16.41 2.12 5.39
CA THR A 54 -16.43 3.45 4.77
C THR A 54 -16.52 3.33 3.24
N GLY A 55 -17.28 4.23 2.61
CA GLY A 55 -17.40 4.25 1.15
C GLY A 55 -16.05 4.44 0.44
N LEU A 56 -15.90 3.77 -0.71
CA LEU A 56 -14.64 3.67 -1.46
C LEU A 56 -14.00 5.02 -1.82
N CYS A 57 -14.83 6.00 -2.19
CA CYS A 57 -14.37 7.34 -2.54
C CYS A 57 -13.73 8.04 -1.34
N LEU A 58 -14.36 7.93 -0.18
CA LEU A 58 -13.90 8.54 1.06
C LEU A 58 -12.64 7.85 1.60
N ARG A 59 -12.58 6.51 1.53
CA ARG A 59 -11.35 5.74 1.83
C ARG A 59 -10.19 6.20 0.96
N LYS A 60 -10.42 6.38 -0.35
CA LYS A 60 -9.38 6.82 -1.29
C LYS A 60 -8.89 8.23 -0.97
N GLU A 61 -9.78 9.15 -0.62
CA GLU A 61 -9.37 10.50 -0.18
C GLU A 61 -8.63 10.48 1.17
N ALA A 62 -8.97 9.57 2.09
CA ALA A 62 -8.22 9.37 3.33
C ALA A 62 -6.81 8.81 3.09
N VAL A 63 -6.66 7.86 2.15
CA VAL A 63 -5.32 7.37 1.73
C VAL A 63 -4.50 8.50 1.12
N ASN A 64 -5.11 9.34 0.27
CA ASN A 64 -4.43 10.51 -0.30
C ASN A 64 -4.01 11.50 0.80
N LEU A 65 -4.87 11.76 1.78
CA LEU A 65 -4.59 12.63 2.91
C LEU A 65 -3.38 12.14 3.70
N LEU A 66 -3.36 10.84 4.01
CA LEU A 66 -2.22 10.19 4.66
C LEU A 66 -0.93 10.33 3.84
N TYR A 67 -1.00 10.09 2.52
CA TYR A 67 0.14 10.27 1.64
C TYR A 67 0.69 11.71 1.65
N GLN A 68 -0.19 12.72 1.62
CA GLN A 68 0.24 14.12 1.68
C GLN A 68 0.90 14.47 3.03
N LEU A 69 0.39 13.94 4.14
CA LEU A 69 0.99 14.11 5.46
C LEU A 69 2.38 13.47 5.54
N PHE A 70 2.56 12.27 4.99
CA PHE A 70 3.85 11.59 4.91
C PHE A 70 4.86 12.27 3.97
N ASN A 71 4.39 13.15 3.08
CA ASN A 71 5.30 14.03 2.34
C ASN A 71 5.83 15.20 3.22
N CYS A 72 5.61 15.21 4.54
CA CYS A 72 6.29 16.08 5.48
C CYS A 72 7.37 15.29 6.27
N PRO A 73 8.67 15.63 6.15
CA PRO A 73 9.74 14.87 6.79
C PRO A 73 9.61 14.68 8.30
N LYS A 74 9.10 15.68 9.03
CA LYS A 74 8.91 15.59 10.48
C LYS A 74 7.79 14.63 10.87
N VAL A 75 6.68 14.66 10.14
CA VAL A 75 5.56 13.72 10.34
C VAL A 75 6.02 12.30 10.11
N THR A 76 6.79 12.10 9.04
CA THR A 76 7.36 10.81 8.67
C THR A 76 8.41 10.32 9.67
N ALA A 77 9.24 11.21 10.21
CA ALA A 77 10.18 10.88 11.27
C ALA A 77 9.45 10.42 12.54
N ALA A 78 8.42 11.15 12.99
CA ALA A 78 7.60 10.75 14.14
C ALA A 78 6.92 9.39 13.90
N PHE A 79 6.35 9.17 12.71
CA PHE A 79 5.75 7.89 12.31
C PHE A 79 6.75 6.72 12.36
N CYS A 80 8.04 6.98 12.09
CA CYS A 80 9.11 5.97 12.14
C CYS A 80 9.65 5.70 13.55
N MET A 81 9.55 6.66 14.48
CA MET A 81 10.16 6.58 15.81
C MET A 81 9.35 5.71 16.79
N GLU A 82 8.03 5.64 16.65
CA GLU A 82 7.19 4.83 17.55
C GLU A 82 7.39 3.30 17.42
N ASN A 83 8.25 2.84 16.52
CA ASN A 83 8.51 1.41 16.27
C ASN A 83 9.98 0.98 16.44
N GLY A 84 10.81 1.80 17.10
CA GLY A 84 12.21 1.46 17.39
C GLY A 84 12.67 1.98 18.75
N GLU A 85 13.27 1.11 19.57
CA GLU A 85 14.04 1.50 20.74
C GLU A 85 15.16 2.48 20.32
N ALA A 86 14.92 3.78 20.47
CA ALA A 86 15.97 4.79 20.56
C ALA A 86 15.39 6.07 21.17
N ALA A 87 15.77 6.30 22.43
CA ALA A 87 15.68 7.59 23.08
C ALA A 87 16.48 8.62 22.27
N VAL A 88 15.82 9.58 21.65
CA VAL A 88 16.41 10.86 21.26
C VAL A 88 15.41 11.97 21.55
N SER A 89 15.79 12.75 22.57
CA SER A 89 15.42 14.13 22.85
C SER A 89 13.92 14.46 22.97
N ALA A 90 13.54 14.73 24.22
CA ALA A 90 12.35 15.46 24.59
C ALA A 90 12.26 16.80 23.82
N GLU A 91 11.48 16.83 22.74
CA GLU A 91 10.93 18.05 22.14
C GLU A 91 9.78 17.77 21.14
N LEU A 92 9.27 16.54 21.07
CA LEU A 92 8.03 16.25 20.34
C LEU A 92 6.87 16.43 21.32
N ASP A 93 6.12 17.52 21.16
CA ASP A 93 4.92 17.78 21.94
C ASP A 93 3.94 16.62 21.75
N ALA A 94 3.64 15.89 22.83
CA ALA A 94 2.88 14.63 22.83
C ALA A 94 1.45 14.76 22.25
N LYS A 95 0.99 15.98 21.96
CA LYS A 95 -0.28 16.28 21.28
C LYS A 95 -0.21 16.34 19.75
N THR A 96 0.98 16.23 19.16
CA THR A 96 1.23 16.58 17.75
C THR A 96 1.29 15.36 16.82
N TYR A 97 1.20 14.13 17.33
CA TYR A 97 1.42 12.91 16.53
C TYR A 97 0.39 11.82 16.87
N PRO A 98 0.12 10.90 15.93
CA PRO A 98 -0.82 9.81 16.17
C PRO A 98 -0.30 8.93 17.32
N SER A 99 -1.19 8.44 18.19
CA SER A 99 -0.74 7.41 19.13
C SER A 99 -0.50 6.09 18.40
N PHE A 100 0.27 5.21 19.04
CA PHE A 100 0.51 3.83 18.57
C PHE A 100 -0.78 3.07 18.23
N ARG A 101 -1.90 3.37 18.90
CA ARG A 101 -3.21 2.77 18.58
C ARG A 101 -3.73 3.23 17.22
N GLU A 102 -3.74 4.54 16.97
CA GLU A 102 -4.16 5.12 15.69
C GLU A 102 -3.24 4.66 14.57
N PHE A 103 -1.94 4.55 14.83
CA PHE A 103 -0.98 3.97 13.90
C PHE A 103 -1.38 2.56 13.44
N ASN A 104 -1.63 1.65 14.39
CA ASN A 104 -2.02 0.28 14.04
C ASN A 104 -3.33 0.25 13.26
N ALA A 105 -4.31 1.07 13.66
CA ALA A 105 -5.58 1.19 12.95
C ALA A 105 -5.42 1.74 11.52
N ILE A 106 -4.48 2.66 11.30
CA ILE A 106 -4.13 3.16 9.95
C ILE A 106 -3.51 2.04 9.11
N MET A 107 -2.57 1.29 9.68
CA MET A 107 -1.93 0.16 8.97
C MET A 107 -2.94 -0.94 8.62
N ASP A 108 -3.83 -1.29 9.55
CA ASP A 108 -4.93 -2.23 9.30
C ASP A 108 -5.83 -1.72 8.18
N GLY A 109 -6.26 -0.45 8.25
CA GLY A 109 -7.11 0.17 7.24
C GLY A 109 -6.44 0.27 5.86
N LEU A 110 -5.12 0.51 5.79
CA LEU A 110 -4.37 0.46 4.53
C LEU A 110 -4.37 -0.95 3.93
N VAL A 111 -4.20 -1.98 4.75
CA VAL A 111 -4.24 -3.36 4.28
C VAL A 111 -5.64 -3.75 3.81
N GLU A 112 -6.69 -3.35 4.52
CA GLU A 112 -8.08 -3.50 4.05
C GLU A 112 -8.33 -2.76 2.73
N CYS A 113 -7.63 -1.66 2.46
CA CYS A 113 -7.72 -0.97 1.18
C CYS A 113 -7.03 -1.78 0.07
N VAL A 114 -5.89 -2.44 0.36
CA VAL A 114 -5.15 -3.31 -0.59
C VAL A 114 -5.92 -4.58 -0.92
N THR A 115 -6.61 -5.17 0.07
CA THR A 115 -7.37 -6.42 -0.07
C THR A 115 -8.83 -6.20 -0.49
N CYS A 116 -9.22 -4.96 -0.80
CA CYS A 116 -10.58 -4.64 -1.23
C CYS A 116 -10.99 -5.50 -2.43
N THR A 117 -11.98 -6.37 -2.20
CA THR A 117 -12.41 -7.43 -3.12
C THR A 117 -13.36 -6.88 -4.17
N GLY A 118 -12.80 -6.42 -5.29
CA GLY A 118 -13.61 -6.03 -6.43
C GLY A 118 -12.81 -5.56 -7.65
N ASN A 119 -13.54 -5.46 -8.76
CA ASN A 119 -13.02 -5.21 -10.10
C ASN A 119 -13.51 -3.89 -10.70
N SER A 120 -14.22 -3.07 -9.95
CA SER A 120 -14.56 -1.75 -10.42
C SER A 120 -13.32 -0.87 -10.48
N THR A 121 -13.35 0.11 -11.39
CA THR A 121 -12.30 1.14 -11.49
C THR A 121 -12.05 1.84 -10.15
N LYS A 122 -13.09 2.07 -9.34
CA LYS A 122 -12.98 2.76 -8.04
C LYS A 122 -12.18 1.93 -7.03
N GLU A 123 -12.45 0.63 -6.95
CA GLU A 123 -11.75 -0.30 -6.06
C GLU A 123 -10.28 -0.44 -6.47
N LEU A 124 -10.02 -0.58 -7.78
CA LEU A 124 -8.67 -0.63 -8.32
C LEU A 124 -7.87 0.65 -8.01
N LYS A 125 -8.48 1.83 -8.17
CA LYS A 125 -7.85 3.12 -7.82
C LYS A 125 -7.54 3.20 -6.32
N LEU A 126 -8.46 2.75 -5.45
CA LEU A 126 -8.23 2.69 -4.00
C LEU A 126 -7.05 1.77 -3.67
N ARG A 127 -7.05 0.54 -4.21
CA ARG A 127 -5.98 -0.44 -4.04
C ARG A 127 -4.63 0.14 -4.46
N ARG A 128 -4.57 0.77 -5.65
CA ARG A 128 -3.35 1.42 -6.15
C ARG A 128 -2.85 2.49 -5.18
N CYS A 129 -3.71 3.40 -4.73
CA CYS A 129 -3.34 4.45 -3.78
C CYS A 129 -2.77 3.85 -2.47
N ALA A 130 -3.39 2.80 -1.94
CA ALA A 130 -2.92 2.14 -0.72
C ALA A 130 -1.55 1.47 -0.91
N VAL A 131 -1.36 0.76 -2.03
CA VAL A 131 -0.05 0.18 -2.40
C VAL A 131 1.02 1.27 -2.55
N THR A 132 0.68 2.42 -3.15
CA THR A 132 1.60 3.57 -3.26
C THR A 132 2.03 4.09 -1.89
N VAL A 133 1.10 4.18 -0.93
CA VAL A 133 1.45 4.57 0.45
C VAL A 133 2.35 3.54 1.11
N LEU A 134 2.08 2.25 0.96
CA LEU A 134 2.96 1.18 1.48
C LEU A 134 4.35 1.22 0.82
N ALA A 135 4.43 1.49 -0.49
CA ALA A 135 5.68 1.68 -1.20
C ALA A 135 6.47 2.89 -0.69
N PHE A 136 5.75 3.98 -0.34
CA PHE A 136 6.35 5.13 0.31
C PHE A 136 6.89 4.76 1.70
N ILE A 137 6.12 4.07 2.54
CA ILE A 137 6.59 3.62 3.85
C ILE A 137 7.83 2.73 3.71
N ALA A 138 7.83 1.77 2.77
CA ALA A 138 9.00 0.94 2.47
C ALA A 138 10.23 1.75 2.00
N SER A 139 10.01 2.97 1.48
CA SER A 139 11.07 3.87 1.03
C SER A 139 11.78 4.64 2.15
N LEU A 140 11.20 4.65 3.37
CA LEU A 140 11.74 5.34 4.54
C LEU A 140 12.96 4.64 5.16
N GLY A 141 13.45 3.58 4.52
CA GLY A 141 14.59 2.79 4.98
C GLY A 141 14.21 1.83 6.09
N LYS A 142 15.16 1.59 7.01
CA LYS A 142 15.02 0.62 8.12
C LYS A 142 13.71 0.74 8.92
N PRO A 143 13.29 1.92 9.41
CA PRO A 143 12.09 2.00 10.24
C PRO A 143 10.82 1.66 9.47
N GLY A 144 10.65 2.17 8.24
CA GLY A 144 9.48 1.88 7.41
C GLY A 144 9.37 0.42 7.00
N LEU A 145 10.50 -0.24 6.74
CA LEU A 145 10.53 -1.68 6.49
C LEU A 145 10.18 -2.49 7.74
N GLY A 146 10.70 -2.07 8.90
CA GLY A 146 10.34 -2.66 10.19
C GLY A 146 8.84 -2.57 10.46
N ILE A 147 8.21 -1.45 10.14
CA ILE A 147 6.75 -1.27 10.21
C ILE A 147 6.04 -2.33 9.37
N ILE A 148 6.39 -2.47 8.10
CA ILE A 148 5.70 -3.40 7.18
C ILE A 148 5.88 -4.86 7.62
N LEU A 149 7.07 -5.23 8.09
CA LEU A 149 7.39 -6.61 8.48
C LEU A 149 6.83 -7.02 9.85
N ASN A 150 6.84 -6.09 10.81
CA ASN A 150 6.48 -6.38 12.19
C ASN A 150 4.99 -6.15 12.47
N HIS A 151 4.28 -5.43 11.58
CA HIS A 151 2.83 -5.23 11.74
C HIS A 151 2.09 -6.57 11.63
N ARG A 152 1.33 -6.89 12.67
CA ARG A 152 0.53 -8.12 12.74
C ARG A 152 -0.94 -7.78 12.55
N LEU A 153 -1.54 -8.32 11.50
CA LEU A 153 -2.96 -8.20 11.26
C LEU A 153 -3.75 -9.05 12.26
N PRO A 154 -5.03 -8.74 12.53
CA PRO A 154 -5.88 -9.50 13.46
C PRO A 154 -5.92 -11.00 13.19
N GLU A 155 -5.82 -11.42 11.93
CA GLU A 155 -5.84 -12.83 11.51
C GLU A 155 -4.45 -13.50 11.52
N ARG A 156 -3.43 -12.84 12.07
CA ARG A 156 -2.01 -13.25 12.06
C ARG A 156 -1.40 -13.41 10.66
N THR A 157 -2.10 -12.97 9.62
CA THR A 157 -1.51 -12.69 8.31
C THR A 157 -0.55 -11.52 8.41
N ASN A 158 0.46 -11.51 7.56
CA ASN A 158 1.36 -10.37 7.41
C ASN A 158 0.96 -9.57 6.17
N ILE A 159 1.37 -8.30 6.13
CA ILE A 159 1.05 -7.37 5.03
C ILE A 159 1.46 -7.94 3.66
N LEU A 160 2.58 -8.68 3.60
CA LEU A 160 3.08 -9.24 2.35
C LEU A 160 2.19 -10.34 1.81
N ALA A 161 1.65 -11.21 2.67
CA ALA A 161 0.68 -12.23 2.30
C ALA A 161 -0.58 -11.58 1.71
N SER A 162 -1.11 -10.53 2.36
CA SER A 162 -2.28 -9.80 1.86
C SER A 162 -2.04 -9.12 0.50
N ILE A 163 -0.84 -8.57 0.26
CA ILE A 163 -0.46 -8.03 -1.05
C ILE A 163 -0.43 -9.16 -2.11
N LEU A 164 0.14 -10.32 -1.77
CA LEU A 164 0.21 -11.45 -2.69
C LEU A 164 -1.17 -12.03 -3.01
N GLU A 165 -2.09 -12.09 -2.04
CA GLU A 165 -3.46 -12.53 -2.24
C GLU A 165 -4.21 -11.59 -3.19
N SER A 166 -4.05 -10.28 -2.99
CA SER A 166 -4.61 -9.25 -3.88
C SER A 166 -4.06 -9.39 -5.31
N LEU A 167 -2.74 -9.58 -5.45
CA LEU A 167 -2.09 -9.83 -6.74
C LEU A 167 -2.59 -11.12 -7.40
N ALA A 168 -2.68 -12.22 -6.64
CA ALA A 168 -3.15 -13.49 -7.18
C ALA A 168 -4.58 -13.38 -7.70
N SER A 169 -5.45 -12.66 -6.98
CA SER A 169 -6.81 -12.35 -7.44
C SER A 169 -6.79 -11.60 -8.78
N ASP A 170 -5.96 -10.57 -8.92
CA ASP A 170 -5.85 -9.80 -10.17
C ASP A 170 -5.32 -10.62 -11.34
N VAL A 171 -4.41 -11.57 -11.09
CA VAL A 171 -3.84 -12.46 -12.13
C VAL A 171 -4.78 -13.62 -12.47
N ASN A 172 -5.64 -14.05 -11.54
CA ASN A 172 -6.67 -15.08 -11.75
C ASN A 172 -7.81 -14.62 -12.64
N LEU A 173 -8.07 -13.32 -12.69
CA LEU A 173 -9.06 -12.69 -13.55
C LEU A 173 -8.53 -12.53 -14.99
N GLY A 174 -7.93 -13.60 -15.54
CA GLY A 174 -7.49 -13.68 -16.93
C GLY A 174 -8.61 -13.32 -17.92
N PRO A 175 -8.38 -13.38 -19.25
CA PRO A 175 -9.19 -12.74 -20.31
C PRO A 175 -10.66 -13.21 -20.45
N LEU A 176 -11.20 -13.94 -19.46
CA LEU A 176 -12.56 -14.48 -19.45
C LEU A 176 -13.67 -13.42 -19.39
N ASP A 177 -13.40 -12.18 -18.97
CA ASP A 177 -14.37 -11.10 -19.13
C ASP A 177 -14.03 -10.26 -20.36
N SER A 178 -14.48 -10.74 -21.53
CA SER A 178 -14.58 -9.92 -22.76
C SER A 178 -15.42 -8.63 -22.59
N ALA A 179 -16.03 -8.44 -21.42
CA ALA A 179 -16.84 -7.28 -21.03
C ALA A 179 -16.11 -6.26 -20.13
N GLN A 180 -14.86 -6.48 -19.71
CA GLN A 180 -14.17 -5.50 -18.86
C GLN A 180 -13.80 -4.23 -19.64
N SER A 181 -14.08 -3.07 -19.06
CA SER A 181 -13.75 -1.79 -19.68
C SER A 181 -12.23 -1.58 -19.76
N VAL A 182 -11.78 -0.86 -20.79
CA VAL A 182 -10.37 -0.46 -20.97
C VAL A 182 -9.82 0.27 -19.74
N GLU A 183 -10.67 0.99 -18.99
CA GLU A 183 -10.25 1.69 -17.78
C GLU A 183 -9.98 0.72 -16.61
N VAL A 184 -10.86 -0.26 -16.40
CA VAL A 184 -10.68 -1.32 -15.38
C VAL A 184 -9.38 -2.07 -15.63
N PHE A 185 -9.19 -2.48 -16.88
CA PHE A 185 -7.96 -3.11 -17.33
C PHE A 185 -6.73 -2.27 -16.98
N ARG A 186 -6.74 -0.99 -17.37
CA ARG A 186 -5.60 -0.09 -17.22
C ARG A 186 -5.24 0.06 -15.75
N GLU A 187 -6.24 0.24 -14.91
CA GLU A 187 -6.04 0.39 -13.47
C GLU A 187 -5.52 -0.90 -12.84
N ARG A 188 -5.99 -2.09 -13.26
CA ARG A 188 -5.43 -3.38 -12.81
C ARG A 188 -3.96 -3.54 -13.17
N THR A 189 -3.58 -3.22 -14.41
CA THR A 189 -2.16 -3.21 -14.81
C THR A 189 -1.33 -2.32 -13.90
N LEU A 190 -1.84 -1.14 -13.53
CA LEU A 190 -1.13 -0.21 -12.64
C LEU A 190 -1.05 -0.75 -11.21
N VAL A 191 -2.10 -1.36 -10.66
CA VAL A 191 -2.07 -2.02 -9.35
C VAL A 191 -0.97 -3.10 -9.30
N ILE A 192 -0.96 -4.00 -10.30
CA ILE A 192 0.05 -5.08 -10.39
C ILE A 192 1.46 -4.49 -10.44
N ARG A 193 1.68 -3.47 -11.27
CA ARG A 193 2.96 -2.79 -11.42
C ARG A 193 3.45 -2.20 -10.09
N GLU A 194 2.62 -1.39 -9.42
CA GLU A 194 3.00 -0.74 -8.16
C GLU A 194 3.28 -1.77 -7.05
N ALA A 195 2.49 -2.84 -6.98
CA ALA A 195 2.69 -3.91 -6.00
C ALA A 195 4.00 -4.68 -6.26
N LEU A 196 4.34 -4.96 -7.52
CA LEU A 196 5.62 -5.56 -7.87
C LEU A 196 6.82 -4.63 -7.59
N ILE A 197 6.67 -3.31 -7.77
CA ILE A 197 7.69 -2.33 -7.39
C ILE A 197 7.92 -2.38 -5.88
N LEU A 198 6.85 -2.35 -5.08
CA LEU A 198 6.92 -2.49 -3.63
C LEU A 198 7.63 -3.80 -3.24
N LEU A 199 7.15 -4.94 -3.74
CA LEU A 199 7.72 -6.26 -3.41
C LEU A 199 9.21 -6.33 -3.78
N ASN A 200 9.60 -5.88 -4.99
CA ASN A 200 11.00 -5.84 -5.39
C ASN A 200 11.84 -4.93 -4.50
N ARG A 201 11.31 -3.78 -4.08
CA ARG A 201 12.01 -2.89 -3.15
C ARG A 201 12.27 -3.58 -1.81
N LEU A 202 11.28 -4.31 -1.29
CA LEU A 202 11.40 -5.07 -0.04
C LEU A 202 12.44 -6.19 -0.17
N VAL A 203 12.32 -7.07 -1.17
CA VAL A 203 13.25 -8.22 -1.35
C VAL A 203 14.64 -7.81 -1.85
N SER A 204 14.81 -6.55 -2.26
CA SER A 204 16.11 -5.98 -2.66
C SER A 204 16.81 -5.20 -1.56
N HIS A 205 16.18 -5.03 -0.39
CA HIS A 205 16.76 -4.22 0.65
C HIS A 205 18.01 -4.88 1.26
N PRO A 206 19.16 -4.19 1.38
CA PRO A 206 20.41 -4.79 1.85
C PRO A 206 20.33 -5.47 3.22
N GLN A 207 19.56 -4.89 4.15
CA GLN A 207 19.46 -5.38 5.52
C GLN A 207 18.22 -6.24 5.80
N PHE A 208 17.16 -6.10 4.99
CA PHE A 208 15.85 -6.70 5.29
C PHE A 208 15.42 -7.75 4.28
N SER A 209 16.13 -7.89 3.15
CA SER A 209 15.77 -8.86 2.11
C SER A 209 15.58 -10.27 2.65
N THR A 210 16.47 -10.76 3.51
CA THR A 210 16.33 -12.08 4.16
C THR A 210 15.05 -12.18 4.99
N ALA A 211 14.76 -11.20 5.85
CA ALA A 211 13.56 -11.20 6.68
C ALA A 211 12.28 -11.11 5.84
N VAL A 212 12.28 -10.30 4.77
CA VAL A 212 11.18 -10.21 3.81
C VAL A 212 10.97 -11.56 3.10
N LEU A 213 12.05 -12.18 2.61
CA LEU A 213 11.98 -13.46 1.91
C LEU A 213 11.52 -14.58 2.84
N GLN A 214 11.98 -14.60 4.10
CA GLN A 214 11.45 -15.48 5.14
C GLN A 214 9.95 -15.25 5.38
N ALA A 215 9.49 -14.00 5.47
CA ALA A 215 8.07 -13.70 5.65
C ALA A 215 7.22 -14.19 4.45
N LEU A 216 7.72 -14.01 3.22
CA LEU A 216 7.13 -14.49 1.97
C LEU A 216 7.18 -16.03 1.81
N THR A 217 7.94 -16.71 2.66
CA THR A 217 8.14 -18.17 2.61
C THR A 217 7.88 -18.87 3.95
N SER A 218 7.24 -18.18 4.88
CA SER A 218 7.10 -18.61 6.29
C SER A 218 6.18 -19.82 6.49
N GLY A 219 5.34 -20.12 5.50
CA GLY A 219 4.41 -21.24 5.53
C GLY A 219 4.05 -21.72 4.13
N ARG A 220 3.54 -22.96 4.03
CA ARG A 220 3.26 -23.62 2.74
C ARG A 220 2.36 -22.79 1.83
N GLU A 221 1.31 -22.19 2.38
CA GLU A 221 0.32 -21.40 1.64
C GLU A 221 0.94 -20.13 1.07
N VAL A 222 1.60 -19.32 1.91
CA VAL A 222 2.27 -18.09 1.49
C VAL A 222 3.39 -18.41 0.49
N THR A 223 4.20 -19.44 0.73
CA THR A 223 5.23 -19.88 -0.21
C THR A 223 4.64 -20.27 -1.57
N SER A 224 3.56 -21.07 -1.57
CA SER A 224 2.89 -21.47 -2.80
C SER A 224 2.34 -20.27 -3.57
N LEU A 225 1.73 -19.32 -2.85
CA LEU A 225 1.19 -18.10 -3.42
C LEU A 225 2.29 -17.20 -4.00
N THR A 226 3.38 -16.99 -3.27
CA THR A 226 4.56 -16.25 -3.73
C THR A 226 5.11 -16.86 -5.03
N ILE A 227 5.28 -18.18 -5.06
CA ILE A 227 5.79 -18.90 -6.24
C ILE A 227 4.82 -18.79 -7.41
N ASP A 228 3.50 -18.95 -7.18
CA ASP A 228 2.48 -18.87 -8.23
C ASP A 228 2.46 -17.48 -8.89
N VAL A 229 2.34 -16.42 -8.06
CA VAL A 229 2.33 -15.02 -8.51
C VAL A 229 3.61 -14.71 -9.29
N ALA A 230 4.78 -15.06 -8.76
CA ALA A 230 6.06 -14.83 -9.42
C ALA A 230 6.20 -15.61 -10.75
N LYS A 231 5.76 -16.87 -10.80
CA LYS A 231 5.79 -17.66 -12.04
C LYS A 231 4.86 -17.09 -13.09
N ARG A 232 3.63 -16.75 -12.73
CA ARG A 232 2.62 -16.30 -13.70
C ARG A 232 2.94 -14.93 -14.26
N LEU A 233 3.28 -13.96 -13.41
CA LEU A 233 3.62 -12.61 -13.85
C LEU A 233 4.93 -12.55 -14.65
N SER A 234 5.87 -13.49 -14.44
CA SER A 234 7.14 -13.53 -15.19
C SER A 234 7.04 -14.19 -16.58
N HIS A 235 5.94 -14.91 -16.87
CA HIS A 235 5.73 -15.49 -18.19
C HIS A 235 5.21 -14.44 -19.15
N LYS A 236 5.92 -14.30 -20.29
CA LYS A 236 5.60 -13.35 -21.37
C LYS A 236 4.34 -13.73 -22.17
N GLY A 237 3.55 -14.70 -21.72
CA GLY A 237 2.45 -15.29 -22.49
C GLY A 237 1.14 -15.44 -21.70
N LYS A 238 0.02 -15.18 -22.38
CA LYS A 238 -1.39 -15.24 -21.93
C LYS A 238 -1.96 -14.07 -21.14
N PHE A 239 -1.25 -12.97 -21.14
CA PHE A 239 -1.85 -11.66 -20.99
C PHE A 239 -2.47 -11.29 -22.35
N LEU A 240 -3.52 -12.03 -22.76
CA LEU A 240 -4.26 -11.84 -24.03
C LEU A 240 -5.10 -10.58 -23.91
N TRP A 241 -4.42 -9.46 -23.84
CA TRP A 241 -5.02 -8.18 -23.66
C TRP A 241 -5.30 -7.61 -25.06
N GLN A 242 -6.54 -7.70 -25.53
CA GLN A 242 -7.00 -7.50 -26.93
C GLN A 242 -6.76 -6.11 -27.60
N ASP A 243 -5.88 -5.25 -27.09
CA ASP A 243 -5.66 -3.89 -27.61
C ASP A 243 -4.17 -3.53 -27.70
N ASP A 244 -3.73 -3.01 -28.83
CA ASP A 244 -2.34 -3.01 -29.29
C ASP A 244 -1.60 -1.67 -29.06
N SER A 245 -2.06 -0.86 -28.09
CA SER A 245 -1.41 0.43 -27.83
C SER A 245 0.03 0.28 -27.32
N ILE A 246 0.96 1.06 -27.88
CA ILE A 246 2.39 1.07 -27.51
C ILE A 246 2.59 1.26 -26.00
N THR A 247 1.83 2.17 -25.38
CA THR A 247 1.91 2.43 -23.93
C THR A 247 1.59 1.20 -23.08
N LYS A 248 0.66 0.37 -23.55
CA LYS A 248 0.27 -0.86 -22.87
C LYS A 248 1.34 -1.94 -23.01
N GLN A 249 1.88 -2.12 -24.21
CA GLN A 249 3.01 -3.05 -24.43
C GLN A 249 4.23 -2.70 -23.57
N ILE A 250 4.55 -1.41 -23.42
CA ILE A 250 5.63 -0.94 -22.53
C ILE A 250 5.35 -1.37 -21.08
N ARG A 251 4.15 -1.09 -20.56
CA ARG A 251 3.79 -1.45 -19.17
C ARG A 251 3.79 -2.95 -18.94
N GLU A 252 3.32 -3.73 -19.89
CA GLU A 252 3.37 -5.20 -19.81
C GLU A 252 4.80 -5.71 -19.77
N SER A 253 5.67 -5.16 -20.62
CA SER A 253 7.09 -5.52 -20.61
C SER A 253 7.76 -5.18 -19.26
N GLU A 254 7.40 -4.05 -18.66
CA GLU A 254 7.87 -3.63 -17.35
C GLU A 254 7.38 -4.55 -16.24
N ILE A 255 6.08 -4.92 -16.22
CA ILE A 255 5.51 -5.87 -15.25
C ILE A 255 6.24 -7.21 -15.33
N VAL A 256 6.43 -7.71 -16.55
CA VAL A 256 7.11 -8.99 -16.76
C VAL A 256 8.55 -8.93 -16.25
N GLU A 257 9.26 -7.82 -16.47
CA GLU A 257 10.63 -7.66 -15.98
C GLU A 257 10.69 -7.53 -14.44
N LEU A 258 9.83 -6.71 -13.85
CA LEU A 258 9.67 -6.61 -12.39
C LEU A 258 9.37 -7.99 -11.79
N ALA A 259 8.49 -8.77 -12.40
CA ALA A 259 8.15 -10.10 -11.95
C ALA A 259 9.31 -11.09 -12.11
N ARG A 260 10.13 -10.99 -13.16
CA ARG A 260 11.35 -11.81 -13.31
C ARG A 260 12.37 -11.51 -12.22
N VAL A 261 12.59 -10.24 -11.89
CA VAL A 261 13.49 -9.84 -10.79
C VAL A 261 12.99 -10.41 -9.46
N PHE A 262 11.70 -10.24 -9.17
CA PHE A 262 11.08 -10.77 -7.96
C PHE A 262 11.21 -12.29 -7.90
N LYS A 263 10.82 -12.98 -8.98
CA LYS A 263 10.95 -14.44 -9.11
C LYS A 263 12.37 -14.91 -8.87
N ARG A 264 13.37 -14.27 -9.50
CA ARG A 264 14.78 -14.67 -9.35
C ARG A 264 15.19 -14.65 -7.87
N ARG A 265 14.88 -13.58 -7.15
CA ARG A 265 15.22 -13.43 -5.72
C ARG A 265 14.53 -14.48 -4.85
N VAL A 266 13.24 -14.69 -5.05
CA VAL A 266 12.46 -15.71 -4.31
C VAL A 266 13.03 -17.11 -4.56
N PHE A 267 13.34 -17.44 -5.81
CA PHE A 267 13.79 -18.79 -6.16
C PHE A 267 15.23 -19.05 -5.72
N THR A 268 16.11 -18.04 -5.78
CA THR A 268 17.44 -18.13 -5.19
C THR A 268 17.34 -18.41 -3.69
N PHE A 269 16.50 -17.66 -2.96
CA PHE A 269 16.30 -17.87 -1.53
C PHE A 269 15.77 -19.27 -1.19
N LEU A 270 14.79 -19.76 -1.96
CA LEU A 270 14.27 -21.13 -1.80
C LEU A 270 15.30 -22.21 -2.17
N GLY A 271 16.30 -21.88 -2.99
CA GLY A 271 17.44 -22.75 -3.33
C GLY A 271 18.60 -22.73 -2.32
N ASP A 272 18.65 -21.75 -1.42
CA ASP A 272 19.57 -21.70 -0.28
C ASP A 272 18.96 -22.30 1.01
N GLY A 273 17.64 -22.54 1.02
CA GLY A 273 16.89 -23.14 2.15
C GLY A 273 16.63 -24.65 2.03
N VAL A 274 17.15 -25.29 0.97
CA VAL A 274 17.13 -26.75 0.78
C VAL A 274 18.58 -27.21 0.61
N SER A 275 19.28 -27.33 1.72
CA SER A 275 20.54 -28.09 1.87
C SER A 275 20.52 -28.74 3.24
#